data_AF-A0A925MX92-F1
#
_entry.id   AF-A0A925MX92-F1
#
_cell.length_a   1.000
_cell.length_b   1.000
_cell.length_c   1.000
_cell.angle_alpha   90.00
_cell.angle_beta   90.00
_cell.angle_gamma   90.00
#
_symmetry.space_group_name_H-M   'P 1'
#
loop_
_entity.id
_entity.type
_entity.pdbx_description
1 polymer ?
#
loop_
_entity_poly.entity_id
_entity_poly.type
_entity_poly.pdbx_seq_one_letter_code
_entity_poly.pdbx_strand_id
1 'polypeptide(L)'
;MSRNLLIVRPEPGASATAQRARTRGWEPLVAPLFAIAPLAWAPRDPAAFDALLLTSANAVSHGGKALGKYRELPVYAVGAATAAAARAA
;
A
#
# COMPACT_ATOMS: atom_id res chain seq x y z
N MET A 1 8.64 29.04 13.51
CA MET A 1 8.31 27.90 14.40
C MET A 1 8.04 26.68 13.53
N SER A 2 8.73 25.56 13.75
CA SER A 2 8.45 24.31 13.06
C SER A 2 7.14 23.69 13.58
N ARG A 3 6.39 23.01 12.72
CA ARG A 3 5.12 22.36 13.10
C ARG A 3 5.39 20.91 13.51
N ASN A 4 4.91 20.51 14.69
CA ASN A 4 4.97 19.13 15.14
C ASN A 4 3.91 18.28 14.41
N LEU A 5 4.25 17.04 14.05
CA LEU A 5 3.33 16.09 13.39
C LEU A 5 3.48 14.68 13.98
N LEU A 6 2.40 14.12 14.54
CA LEU A 6 2.37 12.72 14.94
C LEU A 6 1.97 11.83 13.74
N ILE A 7 2.75 10.79 13.46
CA ILE A 7 2.51 9.83 12.37
C ILE A 7 2.27 8.44 12.97
N VAL A 8 1.04 7.94 12.86
CA VAL A 8 0.59 6.67 13.47
C VAL A 8 0.42 5.49 12.51
N ARG A 9 0.60 5.73 11.21
CA ARG A 9 0.42 4.75 10.13
C ARG A 9 1.51 3.64 10.19
N PRO A 10 1.32 2.49 9.54
CA PRO A 10 2.30 1.42 9.53
C PRO A 10 3.48 1.73 8.59
N GLU A 11 4.59 1.02 8.80
CA GLU A 11 5.72 1.02 7.87
C GLU A 11 5.43 0.22 6.59
N PRO A 12 6.08 0.56 5.45
CA PRO A 12 7.05 1.65 5.25
C PRO A 12 6.40 3.04 5.02
N GLY A 13 5.07 3.12 5.07
CA GLY A 13 4.33 4.34 4.77
C GLY A 13 4.57 5.47 5.78
N ALA A 14 4.87 5.13 7.03
CA ALA A 14 5.21 6.09 8.07
C ALA A 14 6.51 6.80 7.76
N SER A 15 7.58 6.05 7.49
CA SER A 15 8.88 6.58 7.09
C SER A 15 8.80 7.46 5.84
N ALA A 16 8.07 7.02 4.80
CA ALA A 16 7.87 7.84 3.60
C ALA A 16 7.12 9.16 3.89
N THR A 17 6.18 9.16 4.83
CA THR A 17 5.43 10.36 5.22
C THR A 17 6.29 11.30 6.07
N ALA A 18 7.08 10.75 6.99
CA ALA A 18 8.03 11.52 7.80
C ALA A 18 9.06 12.23 6.92
N GLN A 19 9.62 11.55 5.92
CA GLN A 19 10.55 12.17 4.96
C GLN A 19 9.91 13.36 4.24
N ARG A 20 8.69 13.19 3.70
CA ARG A 20 7.95 14.29 3.04
C ARG A 20 7.64 15.46 3.97
N ALA A 21 7.41 15.20 5.25
CA ALA A 21 7.17 16.24 6.27
C ALA A 21 8.46 17.00 6.60
N ARG A 22 9.59 16.29 6.77
CA ARG A 22 10.91 16.90 7.00
C ARG A 22 11.33 17.81 5.85
N THR A 23 11.13 17.40 4.60
CA THR A 23 11.37 18.25 3.41
C THR A 23 10.56 19.55 3.41
N ARG A 24 9.45 19.61 4.16
CA ARG A 24 8.61 20.80 4.31
C ARG A 24 8.91 21.61 5.58
N GLY A 25 9.96 21.27 6.33
CA GLY A 25 10.35 21.95 7.57
C GLY A 25 9.48 21.61 8.78
N TRP A 26 8.82 20.45 8.77
CA TRP A 26 8.04 19.95 9.90
C TRP A 26 8.87 19.00 10.76
N GLU A 27 8.47 18.84 12.03
CA GLU A 27 9.07 17.91 12.98
C GLU A 27 8.16 16.71 13.24
N PRO A 28 8.26 15.64 12.43
CA PRO A 28 7.47 14.44 12.65
C PRO A 28 7.99 13.57 13.79
N LEU A 29 7.07 13.13 14.65
CA LEU A 29 7.21 12.02 15.58
C LEU A 29 6.54 10.78 14.96
N VAL A 30 7.33 9.74 14.71
CA VAL A 30 6.86 8.49 14.09
C VAL A 30 6.55 7.47 15.19
N ALA A 31 5.29 7.07 15.28
CA ALA A 31 4.79 6.11 16.27
C ALA A 31 3.78 5.14 15.62
N PRO A 32 4.23 4.17 14.80
CA PRO A 32 3.35 3.23 14.14
C PRO A 32 2.53 2.43 15.16
N LEU A 33 1.20 2.44 15.04
CA LEU A 33 0.32 1.75 15.98
C LEU A 33 -0.01 0.32 15.59
N PHE A 34 0.34 -0.08 14.37
CA PHE A 34 0.08 -1.42 13.83
C PHE A 34 1.08 -1.76 12.74
N ALA A 35 1.15 -3.05 12.42
CA ALA A 35 1.93 -3.60 11.30
C ALA A 35 1.00 -4.30 10.31
N ILE A 36 1.44 -4.37 9.06
CA ILE A 36 0.74 -5.13 8.01
C ILE A 36 1.44 -6.48 7.86
N ALA A 37 0.66 -7.55 7.94
CA ALA A 37 1.14 -8.91 7.73
C ALA A 37 0.38 -9.57 6.58
N PRO A 38 1.05 -10.39 5.75
CA PRO A 38 0.36 -11.20 4.76
C PRO A 38 -0.51 -12.26 5.48
N LEU A 39 -1.66 -12.56 4.91
CA LEU A 39 -2.51 -13.67 5.33
C LEU A 39 -2.52 -14.74 4.25
N ALA A 40 -2.58 -16.01 4.66
CA ALA A 40 -2.73 -17.11 3.72
C ALA A 40 -4.13 -17.07 3.08
N TRP A 41 -4.18 -17.27 1.76
CA TRP A 41 -5.42 -17.30 0.99
C TRP A 41 -5.28 -18.22 -0.21
N ALA A 42 -6.40 -18.75 -0.67
CA ALA A 42 -6.45 -19.61 -1.85
C ALA A 42 -6.89 -18.79 -3.08
N PRO A 43 -6.03 -18.65 -4.11
CA PRO A 43 -6.43 -17.97 -5.33
C PRO A 43 -7.51 -18.77 -6.07
N ARG A 44 -8.55 -18.09 -6.52
CA ARG A 44 -9.57 -18.61 -7.43
C ARG A 44 -9.04 -18.57 -8.87
N ASP A 45 -9.80 -19.18 -9.79
CA ASP A 45 -9.50 -19.12 -11.22
C ASP A 45 -9.61 -17.66 -11.72
N PRO A 46 -8.55 -17.06 -12.29
CA PRO A 46 -8.61 -15.72 -12.86
C PRO A 46 -9.67 -15.57 -13.96
N ALA A 47 -10.00 -16.64 -14.69
CA ALA A 47 -11.05 -16.61 -15.72
C ALA A 47 -12.46 -16.39 -15.16
N ALA A 48 -12.64 -16.49 -13.84
CA ALA A 48 -13.91 -16.21 -13.17
C ALA A 48 -14.14 -14.72 -12.86
N PHE A 49 -13.21 -13.83 -13.26
CA PHE A 49 -13.28 -12.41 -12.96
C PHE A 49 -12.97 -11.56 -14.20
N ASP A 50 -13.68 -10.45 -14.35
CA ASP A 50 -13.43 -9.49 -15.44
C ASP A 50 -12.33 -8.47 -15.08
N ALA A 51 -12.07 -8.24 -13.78
CA ALA A 51 -11.15 -7.22 -13.29
C ALA A 51 -10.72 -7.46 -11.84
N LEU A 52 -9.64 -6.81 -11.41
CA LEU A 52 -9.22 -6.71 -10.01
C LEU A 52 -9.54 -5.33 -9.43
N LEU A 53 -10.08 -5.31 -8.21
CA LEU A 53 -10.16 -4.10 -7.39
C LEU A 53 -9.10 -4.14 -6.30
N LEU A 54 -8.15 -3.20 -6.35
CA LEU A 54 -7.12 -3.04 -5.33
C LEU A 54 -7.46 -1.84 -4.43
N THR A 55 -7.77 -2.13 -3.17
CA THR A 55 -8.21 -1.15 -2.16
C THR A 55 -7.06 -0.52 -1.37
N SER A 56 -5.84 -1.02 -1.55
CA SER A 56 -4.64 -0.47 -0.92
C SER A 56 -3.39 -0.93 -1.65
N ALA A 57 -2.35 -0.11 -1.68
CA ALA A 57 -1.01 -0.54 -2.11
C ALA A 57 -0.51 -1.75 -1.31
N ASN A 58 -0.96 -1.91 -0.05
CA ASN A 58 -0.62 -3.06 0.78
C ASN A 58 -1.14 -4.38 0.20
N ALA A 59 -2.25 -4.38 -0.56
CA ALA A 59 -2.74 -5.59 -1.21
C ALA A 59 -1.74 -6.12 -2.24
N VAL A 60 -1.04 -5.21 -2.94
CA VAL A 60 0.03 -5.57 -3.87
C VAL A 60 1.25 -6.10 -3.12
N SER A 61 1.69 -5.38 -2.08
CA SER A 61 2.89 -5.74 -1.33
C SER A 61 2.74 -7.02 -0.50
N HIS A 62 1.54 -7.32 0.00
CA HIS A 62 1.27 -8.44 0.91
C HIS A 62 0.37 -9.53 0.34
N GLY A 63 -0.14 -9.38 -0.90
CA GLY A 63 -0.97 -10.38 -1.58
C GLY A 63 -0.23 -11.68 -1.91
N GLY A 64 1.10 -11.68 -1.82
CA GLY A 64 1.94 -12.85 -2.07
C GLY A 64 1.96 -13.27 -3.53
N LYS A 65 2.69 -14.37 -3.82
CA LYS A 65 2.89 -14.86 -5.20
C LYS A 65 1.59 -15.20 -5.94
N ALA A 66 0.55 -15.57 -5.18
CA ALA A 66 -0.76 -15.92 -5.73
C ALA A 66 -1.44 -14.77 -6.48
N LEU A 67 -1.16 -13.51 -6.10
CA LEU A 67 -1.68 -12.33 -6.79
C LEU A 67 -1.17 -12.25 -8.24
N GLY A 68 0.00 -12.82 -8.53
CA GLY A 68 0.57 -12.87 -9.88
C GLY A 68 -0.30 -13.60 -10.90
N LYS A 69 -1.23 -14.47 -10.46
CA LYS A 69 -2.19 -15.16 -11.35
C LYS A 69 -3.15 -14.23 -12.05
N TYR A 70 -3.34 -13.02 -11.54
CA TYR A 70 -4.34 -12.07 -12.01
C TYR A 70 -3.74 -10.90 -12.80
N ARG A 71 -2.46 -10.97 -13.19
CA ARG A 71 -1.74 -9.86 -13.86
C ARG A 71 -2.36 -9.39 -15.17
N GLU A 72 -3.07 -10.27 -15.87
CA GLU A 72 -3.75 -9.96 -17.12
C GLU A 72 -5.10 -9.26 -16.93
N LEU A 73 -5.63 -9.21 -15.71
CA LEU A 73 -6.91 -8.55 -15.42
C LEU A 73 -6.73 -7.03 -15.34
N PRO A 74 -7.65 -6.24 -15.92
CA PRO A 74 -7.74 -4.80 -15.67
C PRO A 74 -7.79 -4.50 -14.17
N VAL A 75 -7.06 -3.48 -13.73
CA VAL A 75 -7.00 -3.07 -12.33
C VAL A 75 -7.75 -1.76 -12.10
N TYR A 76 -8.75 -1.82 -11.24
CA TYR A 76 -9.33 -0.65 -10.57
C TYR A 76 -8.56 -0.41 -9.27
N ALA A 77 -7.96 0.77 -9.13
CA ALA A 77 -7.23 1.16 -7.94
C ALA A 77 -7.92 2.34 -7.25
N VAL A 78 -8.11 2.26 -5.94
CA VAL A 78 -8.81 3.30 -5.16
C VAL A 78 -8.08 4.66 -5.10
N GLY A 79 -6.84 4.72 -5.56
CA GLY A 79 -6.07 5.96 -5.59
C GLY A 79 -4.72 5.81 -6.26
N ALA A 80 -4.07 6.95 -6.52
CA ALA A 80 -2.82 7.02 -7.27
C ALA A 80 -1.69 6.16 -6.66
N ALA A 81 -1.58 6.09 -5.33
CA ALA A 81 -0.58 5.27 -4.65
C ALA A 81 -0.79 3.77 -4.90
N THR A 82 -2.05 3.30 -4.86
CA THR A 82 -2.38 1.90 -5.17
C THR A 82 -2.16 1.60 -6.66
N ALA A 83 -2.51 2.53 -7.55
CA ALA A 83 -2.27 2.38 -8.98
C ALA A 83 -0.77 2.31 -9.31
N ALA A 84 0.06 3.13 -8.65
CA ALA A 84 1.51 3.09 -8.81
C ALA A 84 2.09 1.76 -8.32
N ALA A 85 1.64 1.26 -7.16
CA ALA A 85 2.06 -0.05 -6.66
C ALA A 85 1.69 -1.18 -7.64
N ALA A 86 0.47 -1.16 -8.19
CA ALA A 86 0.03 -2.16 -9.16
C ALA A 86 0.86 -2.17 -10.44
N ARG A 87 1.23 -0.99 -10.96
CA ARG A 87 2.08 -0.86 -12.17
C ARG A 87 3.52 -1.32 -11.95
N ALA A 88 4.01 -1.30 -10.72
CA ALA A 88 5.39 -1.65 -10.38
C ALA A 88 5.58 -3.16 -10.06
N ALA A 89 4.50 -3.95 -10.08
CA ALA A 89 4.47 -5.35 -9.60
C ALA A 89 4.49 -6.41 -10.71
#